data_AF-A0A951AG38-F1
#
_entry.id   AF-A0A951AG38-F1
#
_cell.length_a   1.000
_cell.length_b   1.000
_cell.length_c   1.000
_cell.angle_alpha   90.00
_cell.angle_beta   90.00
_cell.angle_gamma   90.00
#
_symmetry.space_group_name_H-M   'P 1'
#
loop_
_entity.id
_entity.type
_entity.pdbx_description
1 polymer ?
#
loop_
_entity_poly.entity_id
_entity_poly.type
_entity_poly.pdbx_seq_one_letter_code
_entity_poly.pdbx_strand_id
1 'polypeptide(L)'
;MVAFKEEFPYLRCDSGQLFEFDRDWLHAAINRAADKAGYPSWWLTDHVTESIAFYLHLRNDENVVAFKQLQETVQYVLKAIGYKEIIPYFTPAPPPISVSLIDIAREAGAGYELAFFDLLEKRLSALIETGVDNLKLCSLQACVKNLRCTRVWTRACDALREEIVCFIRERLTATTNERLKCSLT
;
A
#
# COMPACT_ATOMS: atom_id res chain seq x y z
N MET A 1 19.52 11.99 17.39
CA MET A 1 19.43 10.52 17.29
C MET A 1 19.37 10.18 15.80
N VAL A 2 20.39 9.53 15.28
CA VAL A 2 20.36 8.97 13.92
C VAL A 2 19.77 7.58 14.09
N ALA A 3 18.55 7.36 13.63
CA ALA A 3 17.97 6.02 13.60
C ALA A 3 18.78 5.21 12.57
N PHE A 4 19.49 4.18 13.02
CA PHE A 4 20.01 3.17 12.10
C PHE A 4 18.81 2.58 11.38
N LYS A 5 18.77 2.68 10.05
CA LYS A 5 17.76 2.00 9.24
C LYS A 5 18.02 0.51 9.49
N GLU A 6 17.14 -0.14 10.25
CA GLU A 6 17.18 -1.61 10.36
C GLU A 6 17.00 -2.15 8.95
N GLU A 7 18.07 -2.73 8.39
CA GLU A 7 18.03 -3.30 7.05
C GLU A 7 17.29 -4.63 7.14
N PHE A 8 16.06 -4.62 6.66
CA PHE A 8 15.26 -5.82 6.42
C PHE A 8 15.27 -6.16 4.93
N PRO A 9 15.13 -7.44 4.58
CA PRO A 9 14.99 -7.83 3.19
C PRO A 9 13.70 -7.26 2.59
N TYR A 10 13.70 -7.04 1.28
CA TYR A 10 12.49 -6.67 0.56
C TYR A 10 11.53 -7.85 0.49
N LEU A 11 10.23 -7.59 0.60
CA LEU A 11 9.20 -8.58 0.42
C LEU A 11 8.66 -8.53 -1.01
N ARG A 12 8.63 -9.68 -1.68
CA ARG A 12 8.11 -9.83 -3.05
C ARG A 12 6.74 -10.51 -3.05
N CYS A 13 5.73 -9.81 -3.56
CA CYS A 13 4.39 -10.34 -3.78
C CYS A 13 4.35 -11.29 -4.99
N ASP A 14 3.31 -12.11 -5.10
CA ASP A 14 3.11 -13.00 -6.26
C ASP A 14 2.97 -12.23 -7.59
N SER A 15 2.58 -10.96 -7.50
CA SER A 15 2.48 -10.01 -8.61
C SER A 15 3.83 -9.47 -9.09
N GLY A 16 4.89 -9.66 -8.31
CA GLY A 16 6.20 -9.06 -8.54
C GLY A 16 6.43 -7.76 -7.76
N GLN A 17 5.39 -7.18 -7.14
CA GLN A 17 5.53 -5.98 -6.30
C GLN A 17 6.53 -6.21 -5.15
N LEU A 18 7.53 -5.32 -5.05
CA LEU A 18 8.47 -5.26 -3.93
C LEU A 18 8.05 -4.19 -2.93
N PHE A 19 8.16 -4.49 -1.64
CA PHE A 19 8.00 -3.49 -0.58
C PHE A 19 8.95 -3.77 0.58
N GLU A 20 9.37 -2.70 1.27
CA GLU A 20 10.19 -2.81 2.48
C GLU A 20 9.37 -3.43 3.62
N PHE A 21 9.96 -4.34 4.39
CA PHE A 21 9.32 -4.85 5.59
C PHE A 21 9.14 -3.72 6.61
N ASP A 22 7.92 -3.62 7.15
CA ASP A 22 7.54 -2.66 8.17
C ASP A 22 6.95 -3.41 9.37
N ARG A 23 7.57 -3.21 10.54
CA ARG A 23 7.16 -3.82 11.82
C ARG A 23 5.76 -3.38 12.22
N ASP A 24 5.42 -2.10 12.05
CA ASP A 24 4.12 -1.54 12.44
C ASP A 24 3.01 -2.12 11.56
N TRP A 25 3.28 -2.31 10.27
CA TRP A 25 2.37 -2.97 9.35
C TRP A 25 2.09 -4.42 9.78
N LEU A 26 3.12 -5.20 10.12
CA LEU A 26 2.98 -6.58 10.58
C LEU A 26 2.22 -6.65 11.90
N HIS A 27 2.62 -5.82 12.87
CA HIS A 27 1.97 -5.72 14.18
C HIS A 27 0.47 -5.44 14.02
N ALA A 28 0.11 -4.43 13.22
CA ALA A 28 -1.28 -4.09 12.96
C ALA A 28 -2.04 -5.23 12.25
N ALA A 29 -1.38 -6.00 11.37
CA ALA A 29 -2.00 -7.15 10.72
C ALA A 29 -2.28 -8.30 11.69
N ILE A 30 -1.34 -8.61 12.59
CA ILE A 30 -1.50 -9.64 13.63
C ILE A 30 -2.59 -9.21 14.61
N ASN A 31 -2.56 -7.97 15.10
CA ASN A 31 -3.55 -7.47 16.05
C ASN A 31 -4.98 -7.55 15.47
N ARG A 32 -5.18 -7.12 14.22
CA ARG A 32 -6.48 -7.25 13.54
C ARG A 32 -6.95 -8.70 13.39
N ALA A 33 -6.02 -9.63 13.17
CA ALA A 33 -6.36 -11.06 13.09
C ALA A 33 -6.76 -11.61 14.46
N ALA A 34 -6.02 -11.23 15.52
CA ALA A 34 -6.30 -11.62 16.89
C ALA A 34 -7.66 -11.07 17.36
N ASP A 35 -7.96 -9.80 17.10
CA ASP A 35 -9.24 -9.17 17.41
C ASP A 35 -10.41 -9.96 16.77
N LYS A 36 -10.28 -10.33 15.49
CA LYS A 36 -11.29 -11.13 14.77
C LYS A 36 -11.44 -12.56 15.29
N ALA A 37 -10.39 -13.12 15.85
CA ALA A 37 -10.40 -14.44 16.47
C ALA A 37 -10.96 -14.42 17.90
N GLY A 38 -11.35 -13.26 18.43
CA GLY A 38 -11.89 -13.11 19.78
C GLY A 38 -10.84 -12.78 20.84
N TYR A 39 -9.64 -12.35 20.44
CA TYR A 39 -8.57 -11.89 21.32
C TYR A 39 -8.35 -10.38 21.20
N PRO A 40 -9.25 -9.54 21.75
CA PRO A 40 -9.06 -8.09 21.71
C PRO A 40 -7.81 -7.68 22.49
N SER A 41 -6.99 -6.80 21.90
CA SER A 41 -5.74 -6.32 22.55
C SER A 41 -4.82 -7.46 22.98
N TRP A 42 -4.60 -8.41 22.08
CA TRP A 42 -3.84 -9.62 22.38
C TRP A 42 -2.40 -9.31 22.77
N TRP A 43 -2.06 -9.62 24.03
CA TRP A 43 -0.79 -9.29 24.70
C TRP A 43 0.48 -9.89 24.07
N LEU A 44 0.36 -10.87 23.16
CA LEU A 44 1.50 -11.49 22.48
C LEU A 44 1.83 -10.84 21.14
N THR A 45 1.05 -9.86 20.68
CA THR A 45 1.24 -9.27 19.35
C THR A 45 2.64 -8.67 19.18
N ASP A 46 3.15 -7.95 20.18
CA ASP A 46 4.51 -7.40 20.19
C ASP A 46 5.56 -8.50 20.06
N HIS A 47 5.44 -9.55 20.88
CA HIS A 47 6.39 -10.67 20.90
C HIS A 47 6.42 -11.45 19.58
N VAL A 48 5.25 -11.70 18.98
CA VAL A 48 5.16 -12.38 17.69
C VAL A 48 5.77 -11.52 16.58
N THR A 49 5.46 -10.22 16.57
CA THR A 49 6.02 -9.26 15.61
C THR A 49 7.55 -9.23 15.70
N GLU A 50 8.10 -9.12 16.92
CA GLU A 50 9.54 -9.07 17.15
C GLU A 50 10.23 -10.37 16.74
N SER A 51 9.61 -11.52 17.04
CA SER A 51 10.15 -12.83 16.66
C SER A 51 10.26 -12.99 15.14
N ILE A 52 9.25 -12.50 14.40
CA ILE A 52 9.25 -12.55 12.93
C ILE A 52 10.23 -11.54 12.36
N ALA A 53 10.30 -10.32 12.90
CA ALA A 53 11.27 -9.32 12.48
C ALA A 53 12.70 -9.83 12.69
N PHE A 54 12.99 -10.42 13.85
CA PHE A 54 14.29 -11.04 14.13
C PHE A 54 14.61 -12.18 13.15
N TYR A 55 13.64 -13.03 12.83
CA TYR A 55 13.80 -14.09 11.83
C TYR A 55 14.13 -13.52 10.43
N LEU A 56 13.46 -12.45 10.01
CA LEU A 56 13.75 -11.79 8.73
C LEU A 56 15.12 -11.13 8.72
N HIS A 57 15.52 -10.52 9.84
CA HIS A 57 16.83 -9.90 9.97
C HIS A 57 17.97 -10.93 9.86
N LEU A 58 17.79 -12.13 10.44
CA LEU A 58 18.77 -13.22 10.30
C LEU A 58 18.89 -13.73 8.86
N ARG A 59 17.88 -13.49 8.02
CA ARG A 59 17.86 -13.84 6.58
C ARG A 59 18.35 -12.73 5.66
N ASN A 60 18.90 -11.63 6.17
CA ASN A 60 19.28 -10.47 5.35
C ASN A 60 20.35 -10.76 4.27
N ASP A 61 21.01 -11.93 4.28
CA ASP A 61 21.83 -12.39 3.15
C ASP A 61 20.99 -12.62 1.86
N GLU A 62 19.70 -12.92 2.01
CA GLU A 62 18.72 -13.01 0.93
C GLU A 62 18.05 -11.62 0.77
N ASN A 63 18.61 -10.74 -0.08
CA ASN A 63 18.09 -9.38 -0.33
C ASN A 63 16.56 -9.28 -0.60
N VAL A 64 15.91 -10.39 -0.97
CA VAL A 64 14.47 -10.47 -1.26
C VAL A 64 13.88 -11.77 -0.69
N VAL A 65 12.82 -11.63 0.12
CA VAL A 65 12.03 -12.73 0.68
C VAL A 65 10.65 -12.77 0.03
N ALA A 66 10.11 -13.96 -0.25
CA ALA A 66 8.77 -14.08 -0.81
C ALA A 66 7.69 -13.71 0.23
N PHE A 67 6.68 -12.96 -0.15
CA PHE A 67 5.57 -12.56 0.73
C PHE A 67 4.83 -13.77 1.32
N LYS A 68 4.66 -14.83 0.51
CA LYS A 68 4.10 -16.10 0.96
C LYS A 68 4.93 -16.75 2.08
N GLN A 69 6.25 -16.63 2.01
CA GLN A 69 7.13 -17.19 3.04
C GLN A 69 6.96 -16.46 4.37
N LEU A 70 6.81 -15.13 4.36
CA LEU A 70 6.44 -14.37 5.56
C LEU A 70 5.11 -14.87 6.15
N GLN A 71 4.10 -15.07 5.32
CA GLN A 71 2.80 -15.58 5.78
C GLN A 71 2.97 -16.96 6.43
N GLU A 72 3.69 -17.87 5.79
CA GLU A 72 3.99 -19.21 6.32
C GLU A 72 4.75 -19.14 7.65
N THR A 73 5.72 -18.23 7.79
CA THR A 73 6.43 -17.99 9.06
C THR A 73 5.48 -17.53 10.16
N VAL A 74 4.60 -16.57 9.88
CA VAL A 74 3.62 -16.09 10.88
C VAL A 74 2.70 -17.23 11.31
N GLN A 75 2.17 -18.00 10.35
CA GLN A 75 1.30 -19.13 10.63
C GLN A 75 2.00 -20.20 11.48
N TYR A 76 3.28 -20.48 11.19
CA TYR A 76 4.10 -21.38 11.97
C TYR A 76 4.26 -20.89 13.41
N VAL A 77 4.63 -19.63 13.60
CA VAL A 77 4.80 -19.03 14.94
C VAL A 77 3.49 -19.12 15.72
N LEU A 78 2.37 -18.65 15.15
CA LEU A 78 1.05 -18.71 15.80
C LEU A 78 0.67 -20.14 16.20
N LYS A 79 0.94 -21.13 15.35
CA LYS A 79 0.70 -22.53 15.67
C LYS A 79 1.61 -23.04 16.80
N ALA A 80 2.88 -22.66 16.80
CA ALA A 80 3.86 -23.09 17.80
C ALA A 80 3.54 -22.54 19.20
N ILE A 81 3.03 -21.31 19.29
CA ILE A 81 2.60 -20.70 20.57
C ILE A 81 1.16 -21.07 20.97
N GLY A 82 0.46 -21.90 20.20
CA GLY A 82 -0.85 -22.45 20.56
C GLY A 82 -2.07 -21.66 20.08
N TYR A 83 -1.90 -20.61 19.27
CA TYR A 83 -2.97 -19.71 18.80
C TYR A 83 -3.32 -19.93 17.33
N LYS A 84 -3.56 -21.19 16.96
CA LYS A 84 -3.87 -21.59 15.58
C LYS A 84 -5.18 -21.01 15.06
N GLU A 85 -6.10 -20.64 15.95
CA GLU A 85 -7.38 -20.02 15.65
C GLU A 85 -7.27 -18.58 15.13
N ILE A 86 -6.11 -17.94 15.28
CA ILE A 86 -5.84 -16.62 14.69
C ILE A 86 -5.51 -16.74 13.19
N ILE A 87 -4.93 -17.87 12.77
CA ILE A 87 -4.43 -18.13 11.41
C ILE A 87 -5.48 -17.84 10.32
N PRO A 88 -6.76 -18.30 10.41
CA PRO A 88 -7.76 -18.05 9.37
C PRO A 88 -8.08 -16.57 9.15
N TYR A 89 -7.84 -15.73 10.16
CA TYR A 89 -8.09 -14.29 10.10
C TYR A 89 -6.85 -13.48 9.72
N PHE A 90 -5.68 -14.12 9.68
CA PHE A 90 -4.43 -13.51 9.26
C PHE A 90 -4.33 -13.47 7.73
N THR A 91 -4.97 -12.45 7.15
CA THR A 91 -4.92 -12.16 5.72
C THR A 91 -4.15 -10.85 5.48
N PRO A 92 -2.82 -10.81 5.69
CA PRO A 92 -2.05 -9.61 5.44
C PRO A 92 -2.08 -9.30 3.95
N ALA A 93 -2.44 -8.07 3.60
CA ALA A 93 -2.26 -7.55 2.26
C ALA A 93 -0.95 -6.75 2.21
N PRO A 94 -0.23 -6.76 1.08
CA PRO A 94 0.88 -5.86 0.87
C PRO A 94 0.45 -4.41 1.15
N PRO A 95 1.33 -3.58 1.75
CA PRO A 95 1.04 -2.17 1.94
C PRO A 95 0.74 -1.52 0.58
N PRO A 96 -0.26 -0.62 0.51
CA PRO A 96 -0.62 0.02 -0.74
C PRO A 96 0.50 0.94 -1.22
N ILE A 97 0.81 0.88 -2.51
CA ILE A 97 1.65 1.90 -3.14
C ILE A 97 0.84 3.18 -3.19
N SER A 98 1.35 4.23 -2.55
CA SER A 98 0.68 5.53 -2.49
C SER A 98 1.23 6.47 -3.56
N VAL A 99 0.33 7.05 -4.35
CA VAL A 99 0.65 8.06 -5.37
C VAL A 99 -0.08 9.34 -5.02
N SER A 100 0.70 10.42 -4.87
CA SER A 100 0.20 11.75 -4.53
C SER A 100 -0.21 12.50 -5.78
N LEU A 101 -1.52 12.71 -5.96
CA LEU A 101 -2.05 13.43 -7.13
C LEU A 101 -1.62 14.90 -7.16
N ILE A 102 -1.42 15.50 -5.98
CA ILE A 102 -0.95 16.90 -5.90
C ILE A 102 0.49 17.04 -6.38
N ASP A 103 1.34 16.04 -6.19
CA ASP A 103 2.73 16.11 -6.66
C ASP A 103 2.80 15.98 -8.18
N ILE A 104 1.93 15.15 -8.78
CA ILE A 104 1.74 15.10 -10.23
C ILE A 104 1.23 16.44 -10.76
N ALA A 105 0.26 17.08 -10.09
CA ALA A 105 -0.24 18.39 -10.50
C ALA A 105 0.83 19.50 -10.41
N ARG A 106 1.69 19.44 -9.39
CA ARG A 106 2.83 20.36 -9.26
C ARG A 106 3.87 20.14 -10.35
N GLU A 107 4.15 18.89 -10.71
CA GLU A 107 5.06 18.54 -11.80
C GLU A 107 4.52 18.99 -13.17
N ALA A 108 3.21 18.84 -13.40
CA ALA A 108 2.54 19.32 -14.61
C ALA A 108 2.56 20.85 -14.75
N GLY A 109 2.67 21.58 -13.64
CA GLY A 109 2.52 23.02 -13.56
C GLY A 109 1.07 23.44 -13.23
N ALA A 110 0.93 24.47 -12.41
CA ALA A 110 -0.38 24.96 -11.97
C ALA A 110 -1.22 25.46 -13.15
N GLY A 111 -2.47 24.98 -13.27
CA GLY A 111 -3.36 25.33 -14.37
C GLY A 111 -3.27 24.45 -15.62
N TYR A 112 -2.29 23.54 -15.70
CA TYR A 112 -2.04 22.71 -16.89
C TYR A 112 -2.72 21.34 -16.77
N GLU A 113 -4.06 21.35 -16.88
CA GLU A 113 -4.89 20.13 -16.75
C GLU A 113 -4.48 19.04 -17.76
N LEU A 114 -4.22 19.38 -19.03
CA LEU A 114 -3.79 18.41 -20.04
C LEU A 114 -2.45 17.73 -19.70
N ALA A 115 -1.45 18.52 -19.29
CA ALA A 115 -0.14 17.98 -18.90
C ALA A 115 -0.26 17.07 -17.66
N PHE A 116 -1.18 17.40 -16.74
CA PHE A 116 -1.48 16.56 -15.59
C PHE A 116 -2.05 15.20 -16.01
N PHE A 117 -3.02 15.16 -16.93
CA PHE A 117 -3.59 13.90 -17.40
C PHE A 117 -2.55 13.03 -18.12
N ASP A 118 -1.66 13.62 -18.92
CA ASP A 118 -0.55 12.90 -19.58
C ASP A 118 0.44 12.29 -18.56
N LEU A 119 0.82 13.04 -17.53
CA LEU A 119 1.71 12.54 -16.47
C LEU A 119 1.03 11.46 -15.62
N LEU A 120 -0.26 11.66 -15.29
CA LEU A 120 -1.05 10.68 -14.57
C LEU A 120 -1.16 9.36 -15.35
N GLU A 121 -1.43 9.42 -16.65
CA GLU A 121 -1.47 8.24 -17.52
C GLU A 121 -0.16 7.48 -17.49
N LYS A 122 0.97 8.17 -17.76
CA LYS A 122 2.30 7.55 -17.73
C LYS A 122 2.59 6.89 -16.39
N ARG A 123 2.21 7.54 -15.28
CA ARG A 123 2.43 7.03 -13.92
C ARG A 123 1.58 5.80 -13.66
N LEU A 124 0.30 5.81 -14.04
CA LEU A 124 -0.59 4.66 -13.90
C LEU A 124 -0.12 3.48 -14.76
N SER A 125 0.23 3.71 -16.02
CA SER A 125 0.73 2.66 -16.92
C SER A 125 1.98 1.99 -16.36
N ALA A 126 2.96 2.78 -15.89
CA ALA A 126 4.17 2.23 -15.27
C ALA A 126 3.85 1.36 -14.04
N LEU A 127 2.90 1.78 -13.20
CA LEU A 127 2.49 1.00 -12.01
C LEU A 127 1.77 -0.28 -12.41
N ILE A 128 0.92 -0.23 -13.43
CA ILE A 128 0.23 -1.41 -13.93
C ILE A 128 1.22 -2.41 -14.54
N GLU A 129 2.20 -1.93 -15.33
CA GLU A 129 3.26 -2.75 -15.91
C GLU A 129 4.13 -3.43 -14.85
N THR A 130 4.37 -2.76 -13.71
CA THR A 130 5.11 -3.35 -12.59
C THR A 130 4.34 -4.40 -11.79
N GLY A 131 3.04 -4.60 -12.08
CA GLY A 131 2.22 -5.58 -11.37
C GLY A 131 1.85 -5.15 -9.95
N VAL A 132 1.45 -3.90 -9.74
CA VAL A 132 0.98 -3.46 -8.41
C VAL A 132 -0.32 -4.17 -8.01
N ASP A 133 -0.41 -4.67 -6.78
CA ASP A 133 -1.63 -5.32 -6.27
C ASP A 133 -2.59 -4.33 -5.61
N ASN A 134 -2.05 -3.27 -4.99
CA ASN A 134 -2.82 -2.32 -4.20
C ASN A 134 -2.30 -0.90 -4.40
N LEU A 135 -3.10 -0.07 -5.06
CA LEU A 135 -2.78 1.32 -5.38
C LEU A 135 -3.66 2.27 -4.57
N LYS A 136 -3.05 3.23 -3.89
CA LYS A 136 -3.75 4.32 -3.21
C LYS A 136 -3.41 5.65 -3.87
N LEU A 137 -4.41 6.33 -4.39
CA LEU A 137 -4.28 7.67 -4.96
C LEU A 137 -4.73 8.68 -3.92
N CYS A 138 -3.80 9.55 -3.50
CA CYS A 138 -3.99 10.47 -2.38
C CYS A 138 -4.05 11.92 -2.84
N SER A 139 -4.56 12.80 -1.99
CA SER A 139 -4.51 14.26 -2.14
C SER A 139 -5.34 14.80 -3.30
N LEU A 140 -6.45 14.13 -3.64
CA LEU A 140 -7.31 14.52 -4.76
C LEU A 140 -7.84 15.94 -4.62
N GLN A 141 -8.32 16.32 -3.44
CA GLN A 141 -8.85 17.67 -3.20
C GLN A 141 -7.79 18.76 -3.40
N ALA A 142 -6.57 18.52 -2.90
CA ALA A 142 -5.46 19.46 -3.06
C ALA A 142 -5.04 19.57 -4.54
N CYS A 143 -4.97 18.44 -5.24
CA CYS A 143 -4.71 18.36 -6.67
C CYS A 143 -5.69 19.23 -7.47
N VAL A 144 -7.00 19.03 -7.29
CA VAL A 144 -8.04 19.79 -7.98
C VAL A 144 -7.91 21.30 -7.71
N LYS A 145 -7.65 21.70 -6.46
CA LYS A 145 -7.44 23.12 -6.13
C LYS A 145 -6.21 23.71 -6.82
N ASN A 146 -5.13 22.93 -6.90
CA ASN A 146 -3.90 23.35 -7.57
C ASN A 146 -4.10 23.52 -9.08
N LEU A 147 -4.75 22.55 -9.73
CA LEU A 147 -5.08 22.62 -11.15
C LEU A 147 -6.04 23.76 -11.48
N ARG A 148 -7.01 24.03 -10.61
CA ARG A 148 -7.94 25.17 -10.78
C ARG A 148 -7.38 26.51 -10.32
N CYS A 149 -6.15 26.56 -9.82
CA CYS A 149 -5.51 27.77 -9.26
C CYS A 149 -6.41 28.51 -8.25
N THR A 150 -7.21 27.77 -7.46
CA THR A 150 -8.20 28.35 -6.54
C THR A 150 -7.96 27.94 -5.09
N ARG A 151 -8.24 28.87 -4.18
CA ARG A 151 -8.22 28.61 -2.73
C ARG A 151 -9.57 28.05 -2.23
N VAL A 152 -10.65 28.48 -2.86
CA VAL A 152 -12.04 28.13 -2.50
C VAL A 152 -12.57 27.07 -3.46
N TRP A 153 -13.26 26.07 -2.92
CA TRP A 153 -13.88 25.02 -3.73
C TRP A 153 -15.08 25.59 -4.50
N THR A 154 -15.18 25.26 -5.78
CA THR A 154 -16.25 25.75 -6.67
C THR A 154 -16.88 24.59 -7.44
N ARG A 155 -18.01 24.82 -8.12
CA ARG A 155 -18.64 23.82 -8.99
C ARG A 155 -17.70 23.32 -10.10
N ALA A 156 -16.78 24.15 -10.58
CA ALA A 156 -15.77 23.73 -11.54
C ALA A 156 -14.74 22.76 -10.91
N CYS A 157 -14.49 22.85 -9.61
CA CYS A 157 -13.68 21.86 -8.89
C CYS A 157 -14.39 20.51 -8.81
N ASP A 158 -15.72 20.49 -8.61
CA ASP A 158 -16.48 19.24 -8.61
C ASP A 158 -16.45 18.55 -9.99
N ALA A 159 -16.59 19.32 -11.07
CA ALA A 159 -16.47 18.81 -12.43
C ALA A 159 -15.09 18.20 -12.68
N LEU A 160 -14.01 18.94 -12.39
CA LEU A 160 -12.65 18.43 -12.58
C LEU A 160 -12.36 17.22 -11.69
N ARG A 161 -12.85 17.20 -10.45
CA ARG A 161 -12.71 16.03 -9.56
C ARG A 161 -13.33 14.80 -10.21
N GLU A 162 -14.54 14.92 -10.76
CA GLU A 162 -15.22 13.80 -11.41
C GLU A 162 -14.48 13.36 -12.67
N GLU A 163 -13.99 14.29 -13.48
CA GLU A 163 -13.17 13.98 -14.66
C GLU A 163 -11.91 13.18 -14.28
N ILE A 164 -11.19 13.59 -13.24
CA ILE A 164 -10.01 12.87 -12.73
C ILE A 164 -10.38 11.45 -12.29
N VAL A 165 -11.48 11.31 -11.54
CA VAL A 165 -11.93 10.01 -11.04
C VAL A 165 -12.37 9.10 -12.19
N CYS A 166 -13.14 9.61 -13.16
CA CYS A 166 -13.55 8.87 -14.35
C CYS A 166 -12.33 8.42 -15.15
N PHE A 167 -11.39 9.33 -15.40
CA PHE A 167 -10.15 9.02 -16.11
C PHE A 167 -9.37 7.89 -15.45
N ILE A 168 -9.18 7.96 -14.13
CA ILE A 168 -8.48 6.91 -13.37
C ILE A 168 -9.23 5.57 -13.51
N ARG A 169 -10.55 5.55 -13.29
CA ARG A 169 -11.35 4.33 -13.39
C ARG A 169 -11.27 3.72 -14.78
N GLU A 170 -11.42 4.51 -15.83
CA GLU A 170 -11.31 4.06 -17.22
C GLU A 170 -9.96 3.43 -17.49
N ARG A 171 -8.86 4.08 -17.09
CA ARG A 171 -7.51 3.54 -17.28
C ARG A 171 -7.26 2.26 -16.50
N LEU A 172 -7.75 2.16 -15.27
CA LEU A 172 -7.62 0.93 -14.50
C LEU A 172 -8.44 -0.19 -15.17
N THR A 173 -9.71 0.04 -15.50
CA THR A 173 -10.58 -0.98 -16.12
C THR A 173 -10.08 -1.46 -17.49
N ALA A 174 -9.56 -0.57 -18.32
CA ALA A 174 -9.04 -0.90 -19.65
C ALA A 174 -7.83 -1.85 -19.61
N THR A 175 -7.11 -1.89 -18.49
CA THR A 175 -5.89 -2.69 -18.31
C THR A 175 -6.07 -3.85 -17.32
N THR A 176 -7.25 -4.01 -16.70
CA THR A 176 -7.43 -4.88 -15.53
C THR A 176 -7.32 -6.38 -15.85
N ASN A 177 -6.25 -7.00 -15.33
CA ASN A 177 -6.30 -8.28 -14.63
C ASN A 177 -7.12 -8.08 -13.34
N GLU A 178 -8.08 -8.96 -13.01
CA GLU A 178 -9.06 -8.87 -11.90
C GLU A 178 -8.51 -8.64 -10.47
N ARG A 179 -7.20 -8.38 -10.31
CA ARG A 179 -6.43 -8.40 -9.05
C ARG A 179 -6.10 -7.02 -8.47
N LEU A 180 -6.03 -5.95 -9.26
CA LEU A 180 -5.62 -4.62 -8.77
C LEU A 180 -6.73 -3.98 -7.92
N LYS A 181 -6.44 -3.71 -6.65
CA LYS A 181 -7.30 -2.90 -5.78
C LYS A 181 -6.85 -1.45 -5.83
N CYS A 182 -7.77 -0.53 -6.12
CA CYS A 182 -7.50 0.91 -6.10
C CYS A 182 -8.41 1.64 -5.13
N SER A 183 -7.84 2.56 -4.34
CA SER A 183 -8.58 3.48 -3.48
C SER A 183 -8.16 4.92 -3.72
N LEU A 184 -9.12 5.84 -3.62
CA LEU A 184 -8.95 7.28 -3.79
C LEU A 184 -9.27 8.00 -2.48
N THR A 185 -8.35 8.84 -1.99
CA THR A 185 -8.50 9.63 -0.75
C THR A 185 -8.15 11.09 -0.93
#